data_AF-A0A349BTR1-F1
#
_entry.id   AF-A0A349BTR1-F1
#
_cell.length_a   1.000
_cell.length_b   1.000
_cell.length_c   1.000
_cell.angle_alpha   90.00
_cell.angle_beta   90.00
_cell.angle_gamma   90.00
#
_symmetry.space_group_name_H-M   'P 1'
#
loop_
_entity.id
_entity.type
_entity.pdbx_description
1 polymer ?
#
loop_
_entity_poly.entity_id
_entity_poly.type
_entity_poly.pdbx_seq_one_letter_code
_entity_poly.pdbx_strand_id
1 'polypeptide(L)' 'MKVLVFLSVALILLSYETAYSQCSMCRAVLQSEEGQATAKGINNGILYLMAIPYLLVGLVGWKVFQILKK' A
#
# COMPACT_ATOMS: atom_id res chain seq x y z
N MET A 1 16.10 4.57 -29.42
CA MET A 1 15.20 3.87 -28.45
C MET A 1 15.93 3.21 -27.30
N LYS A 2 16.93 2.34 -27.53
CA LYS A 2 17.62 1.59 -26.46
C LYS A 2 18.27 2.50 -25.39
N VAL A 3 18.90 3.60 -25.81
CA VAL A 3 19.51 4.59 -24.90
C VAL A 3 18.46 5.33 -24.08
N LEU A 4 17.31 5.67 -24.67
CA LEU A 4 16.22 6.36 -23.97
C LEU A 4 15.61 5.46 -22.88
N VAL A 5 15.44 4.17 -23.20
CA VAL A 5 14.98 3.15 -22.25
C VAL A 5 15.98 2.99 -21.10
N PHE A 6 17.26 2.90 -21.42
CA PHE A 6 18.31 2.82 -20.40
C PHE A 6 18.34 4.05 -19.48
N LEU A 7 18.18 5.26 -20.05
CA LEU A 7 18.12 6.50 -19.30
C LEU A 7 16.90 6.55 -18.38
N SER A 8 15.73 6.10 -18.87
CA SER A 8 14.51 6.04 -18.06
C SER A 8 14.64 5.07 -16.89
N VAL A 9 15.27 3.91 -17.09
CA VAL A 9 15.52 2.91 -16.04
C VAL A 9 16.50 3.46 -15.00
N ALA A 10 17.58 4.11 -15.44
CA ALA A 10 18.53 4.74 -14.54
C ALA A 10 17.88 5.85 -13.69
N LEU A 11 17.00 6.67 -14.28
CA LEU A 11 16.30 7.74 -13.56
C LEU A 11 15.34 7.20 -12.49
N ILE A 12 14.66 6.08 -12.77
CA ILE A 12 13.78 5.40 -11.80
C ILE A 12 14.59 4.83 -10.63
N LEU A 13 15.76 4.22 -10.90
CA LEU A 13 16.63 3.68 -9.84
C LEU A 13 17.22 4.79 -8.96
N LEU A 14 17.47 5.97 -9.52
CA LEU A 14 17.94 7.15 -8.78
C LEU A 14 16.83 7.85 -8.00
N SER A 15 15.56 7.61 -8.35
CA SER A 15 14.39 8.11 -7.60
C SER A 15 14.06 7.29 -6.35
N TYR A 16 14.95 6.39 -5.93
CA TYR A 16 14.85 5.69 -4.67
C TYR A 16 15.14 6.66 -3.51
N GLU A 17 14.14 7.47 -3.19
CA GLU A 17 14.08 8.15 -1.91
C GLU A 17 14.07 7.07 -0.82
N THR A 18 14.86 7.30 0.23
CA THR A 18 14.69 6.57 1.48
C THR A 18 13.27 6.84 1.94
N ALA A 19 12.37 5.91 1.66
CA ALA A 19 11.10 5.81 2.37
C ALA A 19 11.46 5.47 3.81
N TYR A 20 11.90 6.48 4.56
CA TYR A 20 11.76 6.48 6.00
C TYR A 20 10.29 6.24 6.20
N SER A 21 9.91 4.99 6.46
CA SER A 21 8.67 4.73 7.14
C SER A 21 8.70 5.72 8.32
N GLN A 22 7.79 6.69 8.37
CA GLN A 22 7.73 7.71 9.44
C GLN A 22 7.33 7.07 10.79
N CYS A 23 7.72 5.82 10.99
CA CYS A 23 7.27 4.92 12.03
C CYS A 23 7.88 5.25 13.40
N SER A 24 8.94 6.04 13.51
CA SER A 24 9.45 6.50 14.82
C SER A 24 8.81 7.82 15.26
N MET A 25 8.50 8.74 14.34
CA MET A 25 7.85 10.01 14.66
C MET A 25 6.34 9.86 14.82
N CYS A 26 5.67 9.13 13.92
CA CYS A 26 4.23 8.87 14.05
C CYS A 26 3.92 8.01 15.29
N ARG A 27 4.77 7.03 15.65
CA ARG A 27 4.52 6.21 16.86
C ARG A 27 4.58 7.03 18.14
N ALA A 28 5.53 7.95 18.29
CA ALA A 28 5.64 8.77 19.49
C ALA A 28 4.42 9.67 19.69
N VAL A 29 3.92 10.30 18.61
CA VAL A 29 2.70 11.12 18.67
C VAL A 29 1.45 10.28 18.90
N LEU A 30 1.32 9.13 18.22
CA LEU A 30 0.14 8.26 18.33
C LEU A 30 0.06 7.48 19.64
N GLN A 31 1.18 7.30 20.35
CA GLN A 31 1.22 6.67 21.68
C GLN A 31 0.99 7.66 22.83
N SER A 32 0.92 8.97 22.54
CA SER A 32 0.46 9.95 23.53
C SER A 32 -1.04 9.77 23.83
N GLU A 33 -1.49 10.22 25.00
CA GLU A 33 -2.92 10.16 25.36
C GLU A 33 -3.79 10.93 24.35
N GLU A 34 -3.31 12.09 23.87
CA GLU A 34 -3.99 12.87 22.83
C GLU A 34 -3.99 12.18 21.45
N GLY A 35 -2.95 11.39 21.15
CA GLY A 35 -2.78 10.68 19.88
C GLY A 35 -3.57 9.39 19.73
N GLN A 36 -4.16 8.85 20.81
CA GLN A 36 -4.87 7.55 20.80
C GLN A 36 -6.08 7.53 19.85
N ALA A 37 -6.85 8.62 19.77
CA ALA A 37 -7.99 8.72 18.86
C ALA A 37 -7.53 8.64 17.38
N THR A 38 -6.45 9.36 17.06
CA THR A 38 -5.82 9.32 15.74
C THR A 38 -5.22 7.94 15.44
N ALA A 39 -4.62 7.29 16.43
CA ALA A 39 -4.04 5.95 16.31
C ALA A 39 -5.11 4.91 15.94
N LYS A 40 -6.28 4.99 16.59
CA LYS A 40 -7.44 4.14 16.28
C LYS A 40 -7.96 4.38 14.86
N GLY A 41 -8.02 5.63 14.43
CA GLY A 41 -8.38 6.00 13.05
C GLY A 41 -7.44 5.40 12.01
N ILE A 42 -6.12 5.47 12.25
CA ILE A 42 -5.10 4.88 11.37
C ILE A 42 -5.20 3.35 11.34
N ASN A 43 -5.38 2.69 12.49
CA ASN A 43 -5.53 1.24 12.54
C ASN A 43 -6.76 0.76 11.74
N ASN A 44 -7.88 1.49 11.84
CA ASN A 44 -9.06 1.22 11.02
C ASN A 44 -8.76 1.44 9.53
N GLY A 45 -8.05 2.51 9.18
CA GLY A 45 -7.62 2.77 7.81
C GLY A 45 -6.76 1.65 7.22
N ILE A 46 -5.78 1.14 7.98
CA ILE A 46 -4.95 0.00 7.58
C ILE A 46 -5.83 -1.24 7.34
N LEU A 47 -6.75 -1.54 8.26
CA LEU A 47 -7.67 -2.66 8.10
C LEU A 47 -8.52 -2.52 6.83
N TYR A 48 -9.06 -1.34 6.53
CA TYR A 48 -9.82 -1.10 5.30
C TYR A 48 -8.96 -1.26 4.04
N LEU A 49 -7.77 -0.67 4.02
CA LEU A 49 -6.84 -0.75 2.89
C LEU A 49 -6.36 -2.19 2.65
N MET A 50 -6.19 -2.99 3.71
CA MET A 50 -5.85 -4.42 3.59
C MET A 50 -7.06 -5.26 3.14
N ALA A 51 -8.26 -4.98 3.62
CA ALA A 51 -9.45 -5.77 3.30
C ALA A 51 -9.84 -5.67 1.81
N ILE A 52 -9.73 -4.48 1.21
CA ILE A 52 -10.15 -4.23 -0.18
C ILE A 52 -9.47 -5.18 -1.20
N PRO A 53 -8.12 -5.32 -1.22
CA PRO A 53 -7.43 -6.26 -2.11
C PRO A 53 -7.95 -7.69 -2.01
N TYR A 54 -8.20 -8.20 -0.81
CA TYR A 54 -8.69 -9.58 -0.63
C TYR A 54 -10.11 -9.76 -1.18
N LEU A 55 -10.98 -8.77 -0.98
CA LEU A 55 -12.34 -8.79 -1.53
C LEU A 55 -12.33 -8.75 -3.07
N LEU A 56 -11.47 -7.91 -3.65
CA LEU A 56 -11.32 -7.80 -5.10
C LEU A 56 -10.82 -9.11 -5.70
N VAL A 57 -9.78 -9.72 -5.11
CA VAL A 57 -9.24 -11.01 -5.57
C VAL A 57 -10.31 -12.10 -5.47
N GLY A 58 -11.06 -12.15 -4.36
CA GLY A 58 -12.16 -13.11 -4.20
C GLY A 58 -13.26 -12.94 -5.26
N LEU A 59 -13.69 -11.71 -5.53
CA LEU A 59 -14.70 -11.40 -6.56
C LEU A 59 -14.22 -11.77 -7.96
N VAL A 60 -12.98 -11.39 -8.31
CA VAL A 60 -12.38 -11.73 -9.61
C VAL A 60 -12.25 -13.24 -9.75
N GLY A 61 -11.73 -13.92 -8.73
CA GLY A 61 -11.58 -15.38 -8.72
C GLY A 61 -12.92 -16.10 -8.91
N TRP A 62 -13.98 -15.67 -8.22
CA TRP A 62 -15.32 -16.23 -8.39
C TRP A 62 -15.86 -16.03 -9.81
N LYS A 63 -15.67 -14.84 -10.39
CA LYS A 63 -16.08 -14.55 -11.78
C LYS A 63 -15.31 -15.40 -12.79
N VAL A 64 -14.00 -15.55 -12.61
CA VAL A 64 -13.17 -16.43 -13.45
C VAL A 64 -13.64 -17.88 -13.34
N PHE A 65 -13.91 -18.38 -12.13
CA PHE A 65 -14.41 -19.73 -11.93
C PHE A 65 -15.75 -19.95 -12.65
N GLN A 66 -16.67 -19.00 -12.62
CA GLN A 66 -17.93 -19.09 -13.37
C GLN A 66 -17.72 -19.14 -14.88
N ILE A 67 -16.76 -18.37 -15.40
CA ILE A 67 -16.42 -18.37 -16.83
C ILE A 67 -15.83 -19.72 -17.24
N LEU A 68 -14.93 -20.29 -16.43
CA LEU A 68 -14.25 -21.54 -16.73
C LEU A 68 -15.11 -22.79 -16.51
N LYS A 69 -16.14 -22.72 -15.65
CA LYS A 69 -17.08 -23.81 -15.40
C LYS A 69 -18.26 -23.83 -16.39
N LYS A 70 -18.27 -22.90 -17.35
CA LYS A 70 -19.16 -22.89 -18.51
C LYS A 70 -18.46 -23.55 -19.68
#